data_AF-A0A5C3NMW1-F1
#
_entry.id   AF-A0A5C3NMW1-F1
#
_cell.length_a   1.000
_cell.length_b   1.000
_cell.length_c   1.000
_cell.angle_alpha   90.00
_cell.angle_beta   90.00
_cell.angle_gamma   90.00
#
_symmetry.space_group_name_H-M   'P 1'
#
loop_
_entity.id
_entity.type
_entity.pdbx_description
1 polymer ?
#
loop_
_entity_poly.entity_id
_entity_poly.type
_entity_poly.pdbx_seq_one_letter_code
_entity_poly.pdbx_strand_id
1 'polypeptide(L)'
;EGRIDVLVNNAGVLCIGPVIDVSMDVIQKAYGANVFSVIRMCKAVIPYMAARKSGTIVQISSVGAYIPTPWAGIYGSTKAAMQSLSDTLYMECTPLNISVLVVATGGIRSNISANQAASFPGLPQDSLYKRYLPDILSRIYTSQAPDSMSAEEYARRVVGKSLQANPPRHMMLGGKTLLFSVLMWIPRTFSLKLFWHMLTRRSRATP
;
A
#
# COMPACT_ATOMS: atom_id res chain seq x y z
N GLU A 1 6.81 23.05 23.11
CA GLU A 1 7.01 22.53 21.74
C GLU A 1 8.03 21.38 21.81
N GLY A 2 8.10 20.48 20.82
CA GLY A 2 9.00 19.30 20.86
C GLY A 2 8.35 17.95 21.19
N ARG A 3 7.03 17.82 21.00
CA ARG A 3 6.25 16.60 21.26
C ARG A 3 5.65 16.08 19.96
N ILE A 4 5.74 14.77 19.73
CA ILE A 4 5.05 14.08 18.63
C ILE A 4 3.90 13.28 19.21
N ASP A 5 2.67 13.67 18.91
CA ASP A 5 1.46 12.95 19.34
C ASP A 5 1.07 11.86 18.36
N VAL A 6 1.18 12.17 17.07
CA VAL A 6 0.81 11.27 15.98
C VAL A 6 1.95 11.19 14.99
N LEU A 7 2.44 9.97 14.74
CA LEU A 7 3.35 9.68 13.63
C LEU A 7 2.52 9.11 12.47
N VAL A 8 2.55 9.75 11.30
CA VAL A 8 1.90 9.23 10.09
C VAL A 8 2.95 8.75 9.09
N ASN A 9 3.12 7.44 8.99
CA ASN A 9 3.93 6.79 7.98
C ASN A 9 3.14 6.67 6.66
N ASN A 10 3.13 7.76 5.89
CA ASN A 10 2.42 7.86 4.61
C ASN A 10 3.32 7.70 3.38
N ALA A 11 4.61 8.01 3.49
CA ALA A 11 5.53 7.98 2.36
C ALA A 11 5.54 6.59 1.70
N GLY A 12 5.46 6.58 0.37
CA GLY A 12 5.55 5.35 -0.40
C GLY A 12 5.49 5.58 -1.90
N VAL A 13 6.03 4.62 -2.64
CA VAL A 13 6.12 4.62 -4.10
C VAL A 13 5.47 3.36 -4.65
N LEU A 14 4.87 3.49 -5.84
CA LEU A 14 4.49 2.32 -6.63
C LEU A 14 5.75 1.66 -7.21
N CYS A 15 5.57 0.40 -7.60
CA CYS A 15 6.54 -0.35 -8.37
C CYS A 15 5.74 -1.30 -9.27
N ILE A 16 5.48 -0.84 -10.49
CA ILE A 16 4.64 -1.54 -11.48
C ILE A 16 5.54 -2.15 -12.56
N GLY A 17 5.33 -3.44 -12.81
CA GLY A 17 6.05 -4.25 -13.79
C GLY A 17 5.96 -5.74 -13.47
N PRO A 18 6.29 -6.61 -14.43
CA PRO A 18 6.51 -8.03 -14.16
C PRO A 18 7.65 -8.20 -13.14
N VAL A 19 7.49 -9.09 -12.17
CA VAL A 19 8.43 -9.23 -11.04
C VAL A 19 9.87 -9.49 -11.51
N ILE A 20 10.04 -10.28 -12.57
CA ILE A 20 11.36 -10.64 -13.10
C ILE A 20 11.97 -9.58 -14.03
N ASP A 21 11.19 -8.57 -14.43
CA ASP A 21 11.64 -7.50 -15.34
C ASP A 21 12.01 -6.21 -14.60
N VAL A 22 11.61 -6.05 -13.33
CA VAL A 22 11.95 -4.87 -12.54
C VAL A 22 13.40 -4.98 -12.06
N SER A 23 14.21 -3.95 -12.33
CA SER A 23 15.61 -3.94 -11.89
C SER A 23 15.75 -3.94 -10.36
N MET A 24 16.83 -4.56 -9.87
CA MET A 24 17.11 -4.63 -8.44
C MET A 24 17.23 -3.26 -7.79
N ASP A 25 17.72 -2.24 -8.49
CA ASP A 25 17.80 -0.88 -7.96
C ASP A 25 16.41 -0.29 -7.70
N VAL A 26 15.45 -0.53 -8.61
CA VAL A 26 14.06 -0.07 -8.44
C VAL A 26 13.39 -0.85 -7.32
N ILE A 27 13.63 -2.16 -7.20
CA ILE A 27 13.14 -2.98 -6.09
C ILE A 27 13.66 -2.46 -4.75
N GLN A 28 14.98 -2.23 -4.64
CA GLN A 28 15.61 -1.72 -3.42
C GLN A 28 15.08 -0.34 -3.04
N LYS A 29 14.88 0.55 -4.02
CA LYS A 29 14.26 1.87 -3.78
C LYS A 29 12.82 1.73 -3.26
N ALA A 30 12.02 0.83 -3.84
CA ALA A 30 10.65 0.58 -3.39
C ALA A 30 10.60 0.03 -1.96
N TYR A 31 11.43 -0.96 -1.62
CA TYR A 31 11.54 -1.46 -0.25
C TYR A 31 12.10 -0.41 0.73
N GLY A 32 13.07 0.38 0.28
CA GLY A 32 13.63 1.50 1.03
C GLY A 32 12.56 2.52 1.43
N ALA A 33 11.72 2.91 0.47
CA ALA A 33 10.68 3.91 0.66
C ALA A 33 9.43 3.37 1.38
N ASN A 34 9.04 2.11 1.15
CA ASN A 34 7.77 1.57 1.65
C ASN A 34 7.92 0.75 2.94
N VAL A 35 9.10 0.21 3.23
CA VAL A 35 9.34 -0.69 4.36
C VAL A 35 10.39 -0.12 5.31
N PHE A 36 11.59 0.12 4.81
CA PHE A 36 12.70 0.53 5.70
C PHE A 36 12.51 1.95 6.26
N SER A 37 11.90 2.86 5.51
CA SER A 37 11.50 4.19 5.99
C SER A 37 10.61 4.11 7.23
N VAL A 38 9.60 3.23 7.21
CA VAL A 38 8.64 3.01 8.29
C VAL A 38 9.36 2.54 9.54
N ILE A 39 10.25 1.57 9.41
CA ILE A 39 11.07 1.07 10.52
C ILE A 39 11.93 2.21 11.10
N ARG A 40 12.58 3.01 10.25
CA ARG A 40 13.41 4.15 10.70
C ARG A 40 12.59 5.17 11.48
N MET A 41 11.41 5.53 10.98
CA MET A 41 10.51 6.46 11.66
C MET A 41 10.02 5.92 13.00
N CYS A 42 9.63 4.65 13.05
CA CYS A 42 9.25 3.99 14.29
C CYS A 42 10.40 3.99 15.31
N LYS A 43 11.63 3.62 14.90
CA LYS A 43 12.82 3.66 15.76
C LYS A 43 13.11 5.06 16.30
N ALA A 44 12.88 6.10 15.49
CA ALA A 44 13.12 7.49 15.88
C ALA A 44 12.05 8.03 16.85
N VAL A 45 10.79 7.62 16.72
CA VAL A 45 9.67 8.25 17.44
C VAL A 45 9.18 7.44 18.64
N ILE A 46 9.17 6.10 18.56
CA ILE A 46 8.61 5.23 19.61
C ILE A 46 9.24 5.47 20.99
N PRO A 47 10.58 5.62 21.14
CA PRO A 47 11.17 5.85 22.46
C PRO A 47 10.56 7.06 23.19
N TYR A 48 10.27 8.14 22.46
CA TYR A 48 9.67 9.35 23.02
C TYR A 48 8.18 9.17 23.37
N MET A 49 7.44 8.41 22.55
CA MET A 49 6.06 8.04 22.88
C MET A 49 6.00 7.12 24.10
N ALA A 50 6.91 6.16 24.20
CA ALA A 50 6.99 5.19 25.30
C ALA A 50 7.33 5.86 26.63
N ALA A 51 8.28 6.81 26.65
CA ALA A 51 8.62 7.59 27.84
C ALA A 51 7.41 8.34 28.42
N ARG A 52 6.46 8.73 27.57
CA ARG A 52 5.22 9.44 27.96
C ARG A 52 4.02 8.52 28.10
N LYS A 53 4.18 7.23 27.79
CA LYS A 53 3.10 6.23 27.70
C LYS A 53 1.92 6.76 26.89
N SER A 54 2.19 7.42 25.76
CA SER A 54 1.15 8.03 24.92
C SER A 54 1.67 8.33 23.52
N GLY A 55 0.84 8.02 22.53
CA GLY A 55 1.04 8.36 21.12
C GLY A 55 0.25 7.45 20.19
N THR A 56 0.10 7.89 18.94
CA THR A 56 -0.55 7.12 17.88
C THR A 56 0.38 7.01 16.66
N ILE A 57 0.58 5.80 16.16
CA ILE A 57 1.30 5.53 14.92
C ILE A 57 0.28 5.13 13.86
N VAL A 58 0.21 5.89 12.78
CA VAL A 58 -0.66 5.63 11.62
C VAL A 58 0.19 5.09 10.49
N GLN A 59 -0.18 3.90 10.01
CA GLN A 59 0.52 3.13 9.00
C GLN A 59 -0.33 3.08 7.73
N ILE A 60 0.07 3.80 6.67
CA ILE A 60 -0.67 3.82 5.40
C ILE A 60 -0.29 2.60 4.54
N SER A 61 -1.07 1.54 4.71
CA SER A 61 -0.97 0.27 3.98
C SER A 61 -1.80 0.32 2.69
N SER A 62 -2.00 -0.83 2.04
CA SER A 62 -2.81 -0.98 0.83
C SER A 62 -3.64 -2.25 0.89
N VAL A 63 -4.80 -2.26 0.25
CA VAL A 63 -5.55 -3.50 -0.01
C VAL A 63 -4.72 -4.54 -0.78
N GLY A 64 -3.74 -4.09 -1.56
CA GLY A 64 -2.77 -4.95 -2.24
C GLY A 64 -1.79 -5.68 -1.32
N ALA A 65 -1.75 -5.35 -0.02
CA ALA A 65 -1.01 -6.10 0.99
C ALA A 65 -1.64 -7.47 1.28
N TYR A 66 -2.96 -7.56 1.12
CA TYR A 66 -3.74 -8.75 1.47
C TYR A 66 -3.91 -9.67 0.27
N ILE A 67 -4.23 -9.09 -0.89
CA ILE A 67 -4.40 -9.84 -2.13
C ILE A 67 -3.49 -9.23 -3.20
N PRO A 68 -2.46 -9.97 -3.66
CA PRO A 68 -1.59 -9.48 -4.70
C PRO A 68 -2.34 -9.39 -6.03
N THR A 69 -1.92 -8.44 -6.87
CA THR A 69 -2.48 -8.22 -8.21
C THR A 69 -1.36 -8.32 -9.25
N PRO A 70 -1.65 -8.80 -10.47
CA PRO A 70 -0.68 -8.83 -11.56
C PRO A 70 -0.03 -7.47 -11.78
N TRP A 71 1.25 -7.52 -12.20
CA TRP A 71 2.07 -6.34 -12.53
C TRP A 71 2.36 -5.39 -11.36
N ALA A 72 1.90 -5.70 -10.15
CA ALA A 72 2.20 -4.93 -8.94
C ALA A 72 2.83 -5.81 -7.86
N GLY A 73 3.53 -6.87 -8.26
CA GLY A 73 4.08 -7.88 -7.34
C GLY A 73 5.08 -7.28 -6.34
N ILE A 74 6.03 -6.48 -6.83
CA ILE A 74 7.01 -5.79 -5.97
C ILE A 74 6.30 -4.81 -5.03
N TYR A 75 5.46 -3.90 -5.54
CA TYR A 75 4.69 -2.99 -4.70
C TYR A 75 3.84 -3.71 -3.64
N GLY A 76 3.07 -4.72 -4.05
CA GLY A 76 2.25 -5.54 -3.15
C GLY A 76 3.08 -6.22 -2.07
N SER A 77 4.25 -6.77 -2.42
CA SER A 77 5.15 -7.38 -1.46
C SER A 77 5.66 -6.38 -0.41
N THR A 78 6.00 -5.14 -0.81
CA THR A 78 6.41 -4.11 0.16
C THR A 78 5.28 -3.75 1.13
N LYS A 79 4.04 -3.65 0.63
CA LYS A 79 2.87 -3.35 1.47
C LYS A 79 2.48 -4.54 2.35
N ALA A 80 2.67 -5.78 1.90
CA ALA A 80 2.48 -6.98 2.72
C ALA A 80 3.53 -7.06 3.85
N ALA A 81 4.80 -6.78 3.56
CA ALA A 81 5.86 -6.70 4.58
C ALA A 81 5.54 -5.61 5.62
N MET A 82 5.17 -4.41 5.17
CA MET A 82 4.77 -3.31 6.03
C MET A 82 3.53 -3.66 6.88
N GLN A 83 2.54 -4.36 6.30
CA GLN A 83 1.35 -4.85 7.02
C GLN A 83 1.74 -5.78 8.17
N SER A 84 2.54 -6.82 7.88
CA SER A 84 3.00 -7.77 8.89
C SER A 84 3.80 -7.08 9.99
N LEU A 85 4.71 -6.17 9.62
CA LEU A 85 5.49 -5.40 10.59
C LEU A 85 4.61 -4.53 11.48
N SER A 86 3.56 -3.92 10.93
CA SER A 86 2.64 -3.07 11.68
C SER A 86 1.76 -3.88 12.65
N ASP A 87 1.34 -5.08 12.26
CA ASP A 87 0.60 -6.00 13.13
C ASP A 87 1.46 -6.48 14.30
N THR A 88 2.74 -6.76 14.08
CA THR A 88 3.70 -7.03 15.16
C THR A 88 3.92 -5.81 16.05
N LEU A 89 4.14 -4.64 15.45
CA LEU A 89 4.39 -3.41 16.17
C LEU A 89 3.23 -3.04 17.11
N TYR A 90 2.00 -3.28 16.70
CA TYR A 90 0.83 -3.11 17.58
C TYR A 90 0.97 -3.90 18.89
N MET A 91 1.37 -5.17 18.81
CA MET A 91 1.54 -6.02 19.99
C MET A 91 2.68 -5.51 20.87
N GLU A 92 3.80 -5.11 20.27
CA GLU A 92 4.97 -4.57 20.96
C GLU A 92 4.71 -3.20 21.60
N CYS A 93 3.86 -2.37 21.00
CA CYS A 93 3.48 -1.04 21.49
C CYS A 93 2.40 -1.07 22.57
N THR A 94 1.63 -2.16 22.66
CA THR A 94 0.55 -2.32 23.66
C THR A 94 1.03 -2.09 25.11
N PRO A 95 2.10 -2.75 25.62
CA PRO A 95 2.58 -2.50 26.98
C PRO A 95 3.18 -1.08 27.19
N LEU A 96 3.43 -0.34 26.11
CA LEU A 96 3.96 1.02 26.14
C LEU A 96 2.85 2.08 26.12
N ASN A 97 1.57 1.68 26.07
CA ASN A 97 0.41 2.55 25.90
C ASN A 97 0.49 3.43 24.63
N ILE A 98 0.92 2.82 23.53
CA ILE A 98 1.01 3.45 22.21
C ILE A 98 0.02 2.77 21.27
N SER A 99 -0.82 3.55 20.60
CA SER A 99 -1.76 3.06 19.60
C SER A 99 -1.08 2.87 18.25
N VAL A 100 -1.42 1.78 17.53
CA VAL A 100 -0.99 1.56 16.15
C VAL A 100 -2.24 1.34 15.29
N LEU A 101 -2.49 2.28 14.37
CA LEU A 101 -3.59 2.26 13.40
C LEU A 101 -3.02 1.92 12.02
N VAL A 102 -3.46 0.80 11.45
CA VAL A 102 -3.17 0.43 10.06
C VAL A 102 -4.34 0.79 9.15
N VAL A 103 -4.07 1.58 8.12
CA VAL A 103 -5.06 1.97 7.12
C VAL A 103 -4.79 1.20 5.83
N ALA A 104 -5.62 0.20 5.53
CA ALA A 104 -5.57 -0.54 4.28
C ALA A 104 -6.25 0.25 3.16
N THR A 105 -5.42 0.92 2.36
CA THR A 105 -5.86 1.89 1.36
C THR A 105 -6.27 1.23 0.04
N GLY A 106 -7.48 1.56 -0.42
CA GLY A 106 -8.00 1.26 -1.74
C GLY A 106 -7.58 2.28 -2.81
N GLY A 107 -8.41 2.45 -3.85
CA GLY A 107 -8.17 3.46 -4.88
C GLY A 107 -8.36 4.89 -4.35
N ILE A 108 -7.30 5.68 -4.36
CA ILE A 108 -7.28 7.11 -3.98
C ILE A 108 -6.72 7.94 -5.12
N ARG A 109 -7.44 9.00 -5.52
CA ARG A 109 -6.99 9.99 -6.49
C ARG A 109 -5.87 10.84 -5.90
N SER A 110 -4.66 10.62 -6.38
CA SER A 110 -3.43 11.32 -5.99
C SER A 110 -2.40 11.28 -7.12
N ASN A 111 -1.28 11.98 -6.95
CA ASN A 111 -0.19 12.02 -7.92
C ASN A 111 0.63 10.71 -8.00
N ILE A 112 0.28 9.67 -7.23
CA ILE A 112 1.05 8.42 -7.20
C ILE A 112 1.11 7.73 -8.58
N SER A 113 0.02 7.78 -9.35
CA SER A 113 -0.03 7.25 -10.71
C SER A 113 0.80 8.08 -11.68
N ALA A 114 0.78 9.40 -11.56
CA ALA A 114 1.56 10.31 -12.40
C ALA A 114 3.08 10.12 -12.15
N ASN A 115 3.48 10.04 -10.88
CA ASN A 115 4.88 9.78 -10.50
C ASN A 115 5.37 8.42 -11.03
N GLN A 116 4.53 7.39 -10.93
CA GLN A 116 4.85 6.07 -11.48
C GLN A 116 4.93 6.08 -13.01
N ALA A 117 4.02 6.77 -13.69
CA ALA A 117 4.04 6.89 -15.14
C ALA A 117 5.33 7.60 -15.62
N ALA A 118 5.70 8.70 -14.97
CA ALA A 118 6.91 9.46 -15.28
C ALA A 118 8.20 8.65 -15.05
N SER A 119 8.18 7.68 -14.15
CA SER A 119 9.35 6.86 -13.79
C SER A 119 9.32 5.46 -14.40
N PHE A 120 8.34 5.13 -15.24
CA PHE A 120 8.22 3.80 -15.84
C PHE A 120 9.10 3.72 -17.11
N PRO A 121 10.18 2.93 -17.11
CA PRO A 121 11.14 2.89 -18.23
C PRO A 121 10.64 2.08 -19.43
N GLY A 122 9.44 1.52 -19.36
CA GLY A 122 8.98 0.49 -20.29
C GLY A 122 9.41 -0.91 -19.85
N LEU A 123 9.18 -1.89 -20.73
CA LEU A 123 9.66 -3.25 -20.54
C LEU A 123 11.05 -3.44 -21.15
N PRO A 124 11.90 -4.29 -20.58
CA PRO A 124 13.14 -4.74 -21.22
C PRO A 124 12.92 -5.28 -22.64
N GLN A 125 13.93 -5.15 -23.51
CA GLN A 125 13.84 -5.62 -24.89
C GLN A 125 13.64 -7.13 -25.00
N ASP A 126 14.07 -7.91 -24.03
CA ASP A 126 13.93 -9.36 -23.94
C ASP A 126 12.76 -9.80 -23.04
N SER A 127 11.94 -8.85 -22.56
CA SER A 127 10.78 -9.15 -21.71
C SER A 127 9.86 -10.18 -22.35
N LEU A 128 9.54 -11.22 -21.56
CA LEU A 128 8.57 -12.25 -21.92
C LEU A 128 7.11 -11.73 -21.89
N TYR A 129 6.90 -10.51 -21.39
CA TYR A 129 5.57 -9.96 -21.11
C TYR A 129 5.18 -8.79 -22.02
N LYS A 130 5.88 -8.59 -23.15
CA LYS A 130 5.57 -7.53 -24.13
C LYS A 130 4.09 -7.46 -24.51
N ARG A 131 3.45 -8.61 -24.74
CA ARG A 131 2.00 -8.70 -25.05
C ARG A 131 1.12 -8.07 -23.96
N TYR A 132 1.56 -8.08 -22.71
CA TYR A 132 0.82 -7.56 -21.56
C TYR A 132 1.09 -6.08 -21.28
N LEU A 133 1.91 -5.39 -22.09
CA LEU A 133 2.21 -3.96 -21.90
C LEU A 133 0.95 -3.09 -21.74
N PRO A 134 -0.15 -3.26 -22.52
CA PRO A 134 -1.37 -2.48 -22.32
C PRO A 134 -2.02 -2.69 -20.93
N ASP A 135 -1.95 -3.91 -20.39
CA ASP A 135 -2.47 -4.23 -19.06
C ASP A 135 -1.57 -3.66 -17.96
N ILE A 136 -0.24 -3.70 -18.14
CA ILE A 136 0.75 -3.13 -17.23
C ILE A 136 0.57 -1.61 -17.14
N LEU A 137 0.43 -0.93 -18.29
CA LEU A 137 0.16 0.51 -18.32
C LEU A 137 -1.19 0.83 -17.66
N SER A 138 -2.23 0.04 -17.92
CA SER A 138 -3.53 0.20 -17.24
C SER A 138 -3.43 0.04 -15.72
N ARG A 139 -2.49 -0.78 -15.23
CA ARG A 139 -2.28 -1.01 -13.80
C ARG A 139 -1.77 0.23 -13.07
N ILE A 140 -1.00 1.09 -13.73
CA ILE A 140 -0.47 2.35 -13.19
C ILE A 140 -1.61 3.29 -12.77
N TYR A 141 -2.68 3.34 -13.57
CA TYR A 141 -3.79 4.27 -13.39
C TYR A 141 -5.00 3.68 -12.63
N THR A 142 -4.87 2.47 -12.06
CA THR A 142 -6.00 1.80 -11.40
C THR A 142 -6.60 2.57 -10.21
N SER A 143 -5.80 3.40 -9.53
CA SER A 143 -6.25 4.28 -8.43
C SER A 143 -6.85 5.60 -8.89
N GLN A 144 -6.96 5.82 -10.21
CA GLN A 144 -7.63 6.97 -10.83
C GLN A 144 -8.99 6.60 -11.42
N ALA A 145 -9.49 5.40 -11.12
CA ALA A 145 -10.80 4.95 -11.58
C ALA A 145 -11.93 5.81 -10.98
N PRO A 146 -13.10 5.90 -11.63
CA PRO A 146 -14.22 6.74 -11.17
C PRO A 146 -14.64 6.48 -9.71
N ASP A 147 -14.53 5.23 -9.25
CA ASP A 147 -14.87 4.77 -7.90
C ASP A 147 -13.78 5.06 -6.84
N SER A 148 -12.71 5.76 -7.22
CA SER A 148 -11.64 6.13 -6.29
C SER A 148 -12.09 7.27 -5.36
N MET A 149 -11.55 7.32 -4.14
CA MET A 149 -11.83 8.41 -3.20
C MET A 149 -10.88 9.59 -3.45
N SER A 150 -11.30 10.83 -3.12
CA SER A 150 -10.37 11.97 -3.16
C SER A 150 -9.34 11.89 -2.03
N ALA A 151 -8.13 12.39 -2.26
CA ALA A 151 -7.11 12.48 -1.21
C ALA A 151 -7.56 13.31 -0.01
N GLU A 152 -8.32 14.39 -0.24
CA GLU A 152 -8.84 15.26 0.82
C GLU A 152 -9.83 14.53 1.74
N GLU A 153 -10.80 13.81 1.15
CA GLU A 153 -11.76 13.02 1.93
C GLU A 153 -11.07 11.89 2.68
N TYR A 154 -10.13 11.22 2.03
CA TYR A 154 -9.31 10.19 2.64
C TYR A 154 -8.55 10.72 3.86
N ALA A 155 -7.85 11.84 3.72
CA ALA A 155 -7.10 12.48 4.80
C ALA A 155 -8.02 12.86 5.96
N ARG A 156 -9.17 13.49 5.70
CA ARG A 156 -10.15 13.88 6.73
C ARG A 156 -10.61 12.68 7.56
N ARG A 157 -10.94 11.57 6.91
CA ARG A 157 -11.40 10.35 7.59
C ARG A 157 -10.29 9.68 8.40
N VAL A 158 -9.07 9.59 7.85
CA VAL A 158 -7.91 9.01 8.55
C VAL A 158 -7.55 9.84 9.78
N VAL A 159 -7.44 11.16 9.64
CA VAL A 159 -7.14 12.08 10.75
C VAL A 159 -8.22 11.98 11.83
N GLY A 160 -9.50 11.98 11.43
CA GLY A 160 -10.61 11.83 12.36
C GLY A 160 -10.57 10.54 13.18
N LYS A 161 -10.06 9.43 12.61
CA LYS A 161 -9.86 8.17 13.35
C LYS A 161 -8.60 8.16 14.20
N SER A 162 -7.52 8.77 13.74
CA SER A 162 -6.25 8.80 14.49
C SER A 162 -6.28 9.67 15.75
N LEU A 163 -7.19 10.65 15.81
CA LEU A 163 -7.34 11.58 16.93
C LEU A 163 -8.34 11.11 18.00
N GLN A 164 -8.95 9.94 17.83
CA GLN A 164 -9.85 9.38 18.85
C GLN A 164 -9.04 8.95 20.09
N ALA A 165 -9.66 8.98 21.28
CA ALA A 165 -9.01 8.51 22.50
C ALA A 165 -8.56 7.04 22.41
N ASN A 166 -9.35 6.21 21.72
CA ASN A 166 -9.04 4.83 21.37
C ASN A 166 -9.13 4.67 19.84
N PRO A 167 -8.07 5.00 19.09
CA PRO A 167 -8.05 4.80 17.65
C PRO A 167 -8.28 3.32 17.31
N PRO A 168 -8.99 3.00 16.22
CA PRO A 168 -9.09 1.61 15.78
C PRO A 168 -7.70 1.07 15.42
N ARG A 169 -7.47 -0.23 15.63
CA ARG A 169 -6.23 -0.88 15.17
C ARG A 169 -6.15 -0.95 13.64
N HIS A 170 -7.29 -1.15 12.99
CA HIS A 170 -7.37 -1.38 11.56
C HIS A 170 -8.57 -0.68 10.94
N MET A 171 -8.38 -0.14 9.74
CA MET A 171 -9.48 0.31 8.90
C MET A 171 -9.17 0.11 7.42
N MET A 172 -10.20 -0.17 6.63
CA MET A 172 -10.12 -0.16 5.16
C MET A 172 -10.80 1.09 4.62
N LEU A 173 -10.14 1.82 3.72
CA LEU A 173 -10.70 3.06 3.17
C LEU A 173 -10.26 3.30 1.72
N GLY A 174 -11.17 3.83 0.89
CA GLY A 174 -10.94 4.12 -0.52
C GLY A 174 -11.69 3.17 -1.47
N GLY A 175 -11.48 3.37 -2.78
CA GLY A 175 -12.15 2.59 -3.82
C GLY A 175 -11.81 1.10 -3.77
N LYS A 176 -12.76 0.24 -4.17
CA LYS A 176 -12.62 -1.23 -4.23
C LYS A 176 -12.33 -1.93 -2.89
N THR A 177 -12.36 -1.25 -1.76
CA THR A 177 -12.11 -1.87 -0.44
C THR A 177 -13.06 -3.02 -0.15
N LEU A 178 -14.37 -2.86 -0.42
CA LEU A 178 -15.35 -3.94 -0.24
C LEU A 178 -15.01 -5.20 -1.05
N LEU A 179 -14.60 -5.05 -2.30
CA LEU A 179 -14.19 -6.18 -3.15
C LEU A 179 -13.02 -6.94 -2.52
N PHE A 180 -11.99 -6.23 -2.08
CA PHE A 180 -10.85 -6.85 -1.41
C PHE A 180 -11.24 -7.48 -0.07
N SER A 181 -12.11 -6.83 0.71
CA SER A 181 -12.65 -7.37 1.97
C SER A 181 -13.30 -8.74 1.78
N VAL A 182 -14.12 -8.90 0.74
CA VAL A 182 -14.77 -10.18 0.44
C VAL A 182 -13.77 -11.20 -0.07
N LEU A 183 -12.91 -10.83 -1.02
CA LEU A 183 -11.98 -11.76 -1.66
C LEU A 183 -10.88 -12.30 -0.74
N MET A 184 -10.62 -11.66 0.40
CA MET A 184 -9.68 -12.16 1.41
C MET A 184 -10.16 -13.46 2.06
N TRP A 185 -11.47 -13.68 2.13
CA TRP A 185 -12.08 -14.85 2.77
C TRP A 185 -12.39 -15.98 1.77
N ILE A 186 -12.20 -15.73 0.48
CA ILE A 186 -12.42 -16.70 -0.58
C ILE A 186 -11.11 -17.47 -0.82
N PRO A 187 -11.15 -18.77 -1.20
CA PRO A 187 -9.94 -19.54 -1.47
C PRO A 187 -8.97 -18.81 -2.38
N ARG A 188 -7.70 -18.74 -1.94
CA ARG A 188 -6.66 -17.90 -2.57
C ARG A 188 -6.56 -18.10 -4.08
N THR A 189 -6.62 -19.36 -4.53
CA THR A 189 -6.57 -19.71 -5.96
C THR A 189 -7.68 -19.05 -6.78
N PHE A 190 -8.89 -18.93 -6.23
CA PHE A 190 -10.01 -18.28 -6.90
C PHE A 190 -9.77 -16.76 -7.00
N SER A 191 -9.42 -16.11 -5.89
CA SER A 191 -9.14 -14.67 -5.88
C SER A 191 -8.02 -14.30 -6.85
N LEU A 192 -6.94 -15.10 -6.91
CA LEU A 192 -5.84 -14.90 -7.85
C LEU A 192 -6.27 -15.07 -9.31
N LYS A 193 -7.05 -16.12 -9.62
CA LYS A 193 -7.59 -16.32 -10.98
C LYS A 193 -8.50 -15.16 -11.37
N LEU A 194 -9.38 -14.71 -10.49
CA LEU A 194 -10.28 -13.57 -10.74
C LEU A 194 -9.47 -12.31 -11.07
N PHE A 195 -8.47 -11.96 -10.26
CA PHE A 195 -7.63 -10.79 -10.51
C PHE A 195 -6.83 -10.92 -11.80
N TRP A 196 -6.32 -12.10 -12.13
CA TRP A 196 -5.68 -12.36 -13.43
C TRP A 196 -6.65 -12.05 -14.58
N HIS A 197 -7.84 -12.67 -14.57
CA HIS A 197 -8.84 -12.46 -15.63
C HIS A 197 -9.36 -11.02 -15.70
N MET A 198 -9.44 -10.30 -14.58
CA MET A 198 -9.90 -8.92 -14.54
C MET A 198 -8.83 -7.94 -15.04
N LEU A 199 -7.56 -8.18 -14.70
CA LEU A 199 -6.47 -7.22 -14.93
C LEU A 199 -5.61 -7.54 -16.15
N THR A 200 -5.86 -8.65 -16.86
CA THR A 200 -5.22 -8.96 -18.16
C THR A 200 -6.21 -8.96 -19.32
N ARG A 201 -7.27 -8.14 -19.27
CA ARG A 201 -8.31 -8.16 -20.31
C ARG A 201 -7.85 -7.50 -21.62
N ARG A 202 -6.97 -6.50 -21.56
CA ARG A 202 -6.58 -5.70 -22.73
C ARG A 202 -5.67 -6.49 -23.66
N SER A 203 -4.70 -7.22 -23.12
CA SER A 203 -3.84 -8.12 -23.91
C SER A 203 -4.57 -9.28 -24.58
N ARG A 204 -5.75 -9.64 -24.07
CA ARG A 204 -6.63 -10.69 -24.65
C ARG A 204 -7.56 -10.15 -25.72
N ALA A 205 -7.89 -8.86 -25.68
CA ALA A 205 -8.69 -8.17 -26.68
C ALA A 205 -7.86 -7.72 -27.89
N THR A 206 -6.53 -7.73 -27.77
CA THR A 206 -5.61 -7.45 -28.88
C THR A 206 -5.27 -8.78 -29.55
N PRO A 207 -5.54 -8.95 -30.86
CA PRO A 207 -5.30 -10.20 -31.59
C PRO A 207 -3.81 -10.61 -31.55
#